data_AF-K9P2H1-F1
#
_entry.id   AF-K9P2H1-F1
#
_cell.length_a   1.000
_cell.length_b   1.000
_cell.length_c   1.000
_cell.angle_alpha   90.00
_cell.angle_beta   90.00
_cell.angle_gamma   90.00
#
_symmetry.space_group_name_H-M   'P 1'
#
loop_
_entity.id
_entity.type
_entity.pdbx_description
1 polymer ?
#
loop_
_entity_poly.entity_id
_entity_poly.type
_entity_poly.pdbx_seq_one_letter_code
_entity_poly.pdbx_strand_id
1 'polypeptide(L)'
;MRRTLPPPSKPLPRGPLTLVLLLMLPMVQRPATPVSPAAVRPAAPPTARPVVASVPGPYGITPERRALLNTIRYAEGTWLDGSDDGYRVLFGGDRFGDLSRHPDTVVRRGYASAAAGAYQFLPTTWDRAAERLGLRDFGPASQDQAALHLIQQRGALRSFDRQGLTPEVLARLAPEWASLPTLAGESHYGQPVKCRTELQRFYERELERQRRLTSA
;
A
#
# COMPACT_ATOMS: atom_id res chain seq x y z
N MET A 1 28.94 41.04 22.93
CA MET A 1 29.61 41.05 21.61
C MET A 1 29.34 39.72 20.92
N ARG A 2 28.46 39.71 19.90
CA ARG A 2 28.15 38.53 19.09
C ARG A 2 29.22 38.36 18.02
N ARG A 3 29.83 37.18 17.92
CA ARG A 3 30.63 36.76 16.76
C ARG A 3 29.98 35.51 16.17
N THR A 4 29.25 35.72 15.08
CA THR A 4 28.71 34.68 14.20
C THR A 4 29.84 34.14 13.31
N LEU A 5 30.07 32.83 13.35
CA LEU A 5 30.91 32.12 12.39
C LEU A 5 30.03 31.59 11.24
N PRO A 6 30.44 31.73 9.97
CA PRO A 6 29.71 31.15 8.84
C PRO A 6 29.97 29.62 8.73
N PRO A 7 29.02 28.85 8.17
CA PRO A 7 29.17 27.40 8.02
C PRO A 7 30.11 27.03 6.84
N PRO A 8 30.79 25.87 6.90
CA PRO A 8 31.63 25.38 5.80
C PRO A 8 30.82 24.84 4.61
N SER A 9 31.28 25.15 3.41
CA SER A 9 30.69 24.77 2.11
C SER A 9 30.81 23.26 1.81
N LYS A 10 29.76 22.68 1.23
CA LYS A 10 29.72 21.28 0.73
C LYS A 10 30.63 21.08 -0.49
N PRO A 11 31.37 19.97 -0.61
CA PRO A 11 32.00 19.59 -1.88
C PRO A 11 31.02 18.87 -2.83
N LEU A 12 31.11 19.21 -4.12
CA LEU A 12 30.39 18.63 -5.26
C LEU A 12 30.94 17.25 -5.66
N PRO A 13 30.15 16.38 -6.32
CA PRO A 13 30.58 15.05 -6.75
C PRO A 13 31.48 15.10 -8.00
N ARG A 14 32.52 14.25 -8.02
CA ARG A 14 33.40 14.00 -9.17
C ARG A 14 33.11 12.62 -9.76
N GLY A 15 32.51 12.55 -10.97
CA GLY A 15 32.86 11.52 -11.96
C GLY A 15 34.05 12.02 -12.81
N PRO A 16 34.61 11.30 -13.82
CA PRO A 16 33.98 10.26 -14.64
C PRO A 16 34.91 9.07 -15.03
N LEU A 17 34.43 8.27 -15.99
CA LEU A 17 35.12 7.35 -16.93
C LEU A 17 35.56 5.96 -16.46
N THR A 18 34.99 4.94 -17.09
CA THR A 18 35.77 3.93 -17.79
C THR A 18 35.02 3.42 -19.02
N LEU A 19 35.69 3.57 -20.15
CA LEU A 19 35.39 3.05 -21.49
C LEU A 19 35.88 1.60 -21.56
N VAL A 20 35.04 0.65 -21.97
CA VAL A 20 35.52 -0.64 -22.52
C VAL A 20 34.80 -0.91 -23.83
N LEU A 21 35.56 -0.76 -24.91
CA LEU A 21 35.29 -1.22 -26.26
C LEU A 21 35.89 -2.62 -26.38
N LEU A 22 35.11 -3.62 -26.81
CA LEU A 22 35.66 -4.88 -27.33
C LEU A 22 34.91 -5.30 -28.61
N LEU A 23 35.70 -5.65 -29.62
CA LEU A 23 35.31 -5.89 -31.01
C LEU A 23 34.70 -7.29 -31.26
N MET A 24 33.62 -7.29 -32.03
CA MET A 24 33.12 -8.19 -33.08
C MET A 24 33.76 -9.58 -33.35
N LEU A 25 32.87 -10.57 -33.57
CA LEU A 25 32.99 -11.63 -34.58
C LEU A 25 31.58 -11.98 -35.13
N PRO A 26 31.43 -12.29 -36.44
CA PRO A 26 30.12 -12.51 -37.07
C PRO A 26 29.69 -13.98 -36.94
N MET A 27 28.45 -14.23 -36.50
CA MET A 27 27.82 -15.54 -36.66
C MET A 27 27.18 -15.65 -38.05
N VAL A 28 27.70 -16.61 -38.80
CA VAL A 28 27.14 -17.16 -40.05
C VAL A 28 25.70 -17.65 -39.80
N GLN A 29 24.73 -17.11 -40.54
CA GLN A 29 23.35 -17.59 -40.55
C GLN A 29 23.23 -18.83 -41.46
N ARG A 30 22.59 -19.89 -40.95
CA ARG A 30 22.15 -21.06 -41.74
C ARG A 30 20.76 -20.79 -42.31
N PRO A 31 20.46 -21.16 -43.57
CA PRO A 31 19.10 -21.09 -44.09
C PRO A 31 18.25 -22.20 -43.47
N ALA A 32 17.17 -21.83 -42.79
CA ALA A 32 16.12 -22.76 -42.39
C ALA A 32 15.13 -22.97 -43.55
N THR A 33 14.82 -24.23 -43.84
CA THR A 33 13.80 -24.67 -44.80
C THR A 33 12.41 -24.14 -44.43
N PRO A 34 11.58 -23.70 -45.39
CA PRO A 34 10.21 -23.31 -45.11
C PRO A 34 9.34 -24.57 -44.94
N VAL A 35 8.80 -24.78 -43.74
CA VAL A 35 7.72 -25.74 -43.50
C VAL A 35 6.42 -24.95 -43.48
N SER A 36 5.58 -25.16 -44.50
CA SER A 36 4.22 -24.61 -44.55
C SER A 36 3.40 -25.09 -43.36
N PRO A 37 2.80 -24.20 -42.55
CA PRO A 37 1.70 -24.58 -41.69
C PRO A 37 0.40 -24.47 -42.49
N ALA A 38 -0.27 -25.61 -42.63
CA ALA A 38 -1.67 -25.68 -43.05
C ALA A 38 -2.52 -24.68 -42.25
N ALA A 39 -3.44 -24.02 -42.94
CA ALA A 39 -4.38 -23.07 -42.37
C ALA A 39 -5.23 -23.74 -41.27
N VAL A 40 -4.86 -23.51 -40.01
CA VAL A 40 -5.74 -23.70 -38.87
C VAL A 40 -6.56 -22.43 -38.74
N ARG A 41 -7.88 -22.54 -38.92
CA ARG A 41 -8.84 -21.47 -38.66
C ARG A 41 -8.65 -20.98 -37.21
N PRO A 42 -8.55 -19.68 -36.93
CA PRO A 42 -8.56 -19.22 -35.55
C PRO A 42 -9.95 -19.47 -34.97
N ALA A 43 -10.02 -20.34 -33.96
CA ALA A 43 -11.13 -20.33 -33.04
C ALA A 43 -11.12 -18.96 -32.36
N ALA A 44 -12.27 -18.28 -32.36
CA ALA A 44 -12.44 -17.03 -31.63
C ALA A 44 -12.01 -17.23 -30.17
N PRO A 45 -11.23 -16.30 -29.57
CA PRO A 45 -10.86 -16.43 -28.19
C PRO A 45 -12.14 -16.41 -27.34
N PRO A 46 -12.25 -17.26 -26.30
CA PRO A 46 -13.26 -17.02 -25.29
C PRO A 46 -12.99 -15.62 -24.74
N THR A 47 -14.01 -14.76 -24.77
CA THR A 47 -14.00 -13.46 -24.09
C THR A 47 -13.78 -13.70 -22.61
N ALA A 48 -12.51 -13.76 -22.21
CA ALA A 48 -12.12 -13.76 -20.82
C ALA A 48 -12.55 -12.43 -20.23
N ARG A 49 -13.62 -12.46 -19.43
CA ARG A 49 -13.90 -11.40 -18.46
C ARG A 49 -12.62 -11.21 -17.63
N PRO A 50 -12.21 -9.97 -17.31
CA PRO A 50 -11.05 -9.76 -16.46
C PRO A 50 -11.30 -10.45 -15.12
N VAL A 51 -10.51 -11.48 -14.84
CA VAL A 51 -10.53 -12.17 -13.55
C VAL A 51 -9.83 -11.24 -12.57
N VAL A 52 -10.61 -10.47 -11.82
CA VAL A 52 -10.11 -9.75 -10.65
C VAL A 52 -9.54 -10.82 -9.72
N ALA A 53 -8.23 -10.83 -9.51
CA ALA A 53 -7.56 -11.80 -8.66
C ALA A 53 -8.24 -11.82 -7.28
N SER A 54 -8.90 -12.93 -6.95
CA SER A 54 -9.56 -13.11 -5.66
C SER A 54 -8.48 -13.25 -4.59
N VAL A 55 -8.11 -12.14 -3.97
CA VAL A 55 -7.37 -12.15 -2.70
C VAL A 55 -8.21 -12.95 -1.70
N PRO A 56 -7.66 -13.96 -1.00
CA PRO A 56 -8.44 -14.79 -0.09
C PRO A 56 -9.06 -13.94 1.02
N GLY A 57 -10.39 -13.95 1.10
CA GLY A 57 -11.17 -13.26 2.12
C GLY A 57 -12.53 -12.76 1.60
N PRO A 58 -13.46 -12.37 2.48
CA PRO A 58 -14.83 -12.04 2.10
C PRO A 58 -14.98 -10.66 1.44
N TYR A 59 -13.96 -9.80 1.49
CA TYR A 59 -14.02 -8.45 0.93
C TYR A 59 -13.35 -8.38 -0.43
N GLY A 60 -14.14 -8.21 -1.49
CA GLY A 60 -13.61 -7.88 -2.81
C GLY A 60 -12.86 -6.54 -2.79
N ILE A 61 -11.66 -6.49 -3.37
CA ILE A 61 -10.83 -5.29 -3.40
C ILE A 61 -10.95 -4.63 -4.77
N THR A 62 -11.86 -3.66 -4.89
CA THR A 62 -11.98 -2.81 -6.10
C THR A 62 -10.84 -1.79 -6.18
N PRO A 63 -10.62 -1.13 -7.33
CA PRO A 63 -9.67 -0.02 -7.41
C PRO A 63 -9.91 1.07 -6.36
N GLU A 64 -11.17 1.40 -6.08
CA GLU A 64 -11.57 2.34 -5.03
C GLU A 64 -11.16 1.86 -3.64
N ARG A 65 -11.48 0.60 -3.30
CA ARG A 65 -11.12 0.03 -2.00
C ARG A 65 -9.60 -0.09 -1.84
N ARG A 66 -8.87 -0.46 -2.89
CA ARG A 66 -7.40 -0.46 -2.89
C ARG A 66 -6.85 0.94 -2.66
N ALA A 67 -7.41 1.95 -3.33
CA ALA A 67 -7.01 3.34 -3.12
C ALA A 67 -7.29 3.82 -1.69
N LEU A 68 -8.44 3.47 -1.10
CA LEU A 68 -8.74 3.76 0.29
C LEU A 68 -7.74 3.12 1.24
N LEU A 69 -7.48 1.82 1.07
CA LEU A 69 -6.49 1.08 1.86
C LEU A 69 -5.12 1.76 1.78
N ASN A 70 -4.68 2.15 0.59
CA ASN A 70 -3.42 2.84 0.37
C ASN A 70 -3.41 4.24 1.01
N THR A 71 -4.54 4.95 1.02
CA THR A 71 -4.70 6.22 1.75
C THR A 71 -4.56 6.05 3.26
N ILE A 72 -5.10 4.96 3.83
CA ILE A 72 -4.91 4.65 5.26
C ILE A 72 -3.43 4.35 5.55
N ARG A 73 -2.77 3.54 4.71
CA ARG A 73 -1.32 3.29 4.80
C ARG A 73 -0.51 4.58 4.78
N TYR A 74 -0.88 5.51 3.89
CA TYR A 74 -0.25 6.81 3.80
C TYR A 74 -0.46 7.64 5.06
N ALA A 75 -1.67 7.63 5.61
CA ALA A 75 -1.99 8.36 6.82
C ALA A 75 -1.19 7.84 8.03
N GLU A 76 -1.12 6.52 8.17
CA GLU A 76 -0.36 5.81 9.21
C GLU A 76 1.17 5.83 9.00
N GLY A 77 1.65 6.38 7.87
CA GLY A 77 3.09 6.48 7.57
C GLY A 77 3.75 5.17 7.13
N THR A 78 2.96 4.20 6.68
CA THR A 78 3.41 2.86 6.22
C THR A 78 3.35 2.72 4.70
N TRP A 79 2.93 3.76 3.99
CA TRP A 79 2.98 3.81 2.53
C TRP A 79 4.42 4.01 2.03
N LEU A 80 4.98 2.95 1.44
CA LEU A 80 6.33 2.94 0.86
C LEU A 80 6.24 2.80 -0.66
N ASP A 81 5.55 3.74 -1.30
CA ASP A 81 5.31 3.78 -2.76
C ASP A 81 4.61 2.54 -3.34
N GLY A 82 3.84 1.85 -2.48
CA GLY A 82 3.14 0.62 -2.83
C GLY A 82 3.94 -0.65 -2.57
N SER A 83 5.18 -0.56 -2.06
CA SER A 83 5.97 -1.71 -1.64
C SER A 83 5.29 -2.52 -0.54
N ASP A 84 5.49 -3.84 -0.57
CA ASP A 84 5.03 -4.76 0.46
C ASP A 84 5.77 -4.59 1.80
N ASP A 85 6.89 -3.88 1.79
CA ASP A 85 7.61 -3.49 3.02
C ASP A 85 6.73 -2.71 3.99
N GLY A 86 5.72 -2.00 3.50
CA GLY A 86 4.76 -1.27 4.34
C GLY A 86 3.97 -2.19 5.28
N TYR A 87 3.73 -3.45 4.89
CA TYR A 87 3.05 -4.44 5.72
C TYR A 87 3.92 -4.98 6.87
N ARG A 88 5.19 -4.57 6.92
CA ARG A 88 6.17 -5.01 7.92
C ARG A 88 6.57 -3.91 8.89
N VAL A 89 5.92 -2.74 8.85
CA VAL A 89 6.27 -1.57 9.68
C VAL A 89 5.75 -1.74 11.10
N LEU A 90 6.61 -1.59 12.10
CA LEU A 90 6.26 -1.46 13.51
C LEU A 90 5.99 0.01 13.83
N PHE A 91 5.25 0.25 14.92
CA PHE A 91 5.18 1.57 15.53
C PHE A 91 6.58 2.13 15.74
N GLY A 92 6.80 3.36 15.27
CA GLY A 92 8.12 4.01 15.33
C GLY A 92 9.03 3.76 14.13
N GLY A 93 8.59 2.99 13.13
CA GLY A 93 9.20 2.92 11.79
C GLY A 93 10.16 1.75 11.54
N ASP A 94 10.52 0.99 12.58
CA ASP A 94 11.30 -0.24 12.43
C ASP A 94 10.50 -1.32 11.68
N ARG A 95 11.17 -2.39 11.21
CA ARG A 95 10.52 -3.47 10.46
C ARG A 95 10.64 -4.82 11.15
N PHE A 96 9.64 -5.68 10.96
CA PHE A 96 9.66 -7.07 11.41
C PHE A 96 9.72 -8.08 10.24
N GLY A 97 10.25 -9.26 10.50
CA GLY A 97 10.53 -10.28 9.47
C GLY A 97 9.44 -11.35 9.32
N ASP A 98 8.88 -11.80 10.44
CA ASP A 98 7.93 -12.92 10.50
C ASP A 98 6.50 -12.42 10.28
N LEU A 99 5.87 -12.83 9.18
CA LEU A 99 4.47 -12.52 8.86
C LEU A 99 3.52 -13.67 9.22
N SER A 100 3.97 -14.73 9.90
CA SER A 100 3.09 -15.84 10.30
C SER A 100 2.09 -15.44 11.37
N ARG A 101 2.33 -14.32 12.08
CA ARG A 101 1.47 -13.77 13.12
C ARG A 101 1.74 -12.27 13.30
N HIS A 102 0.84 -11.58 13.97
CA HIS A 102 1.11 -10.23 14.45
C HIS A 102 2.32 -10.25 15.40
N PRO A 103 3.29 -9.32 15.28
CA PRO A 103 4.55 -9.40 16.03
C PRO A 103 4.40 -9.14 17.53
N ASP A 104 3.30 -8.51 17.95
CA ASP A 104 2.96 -8.17 19.35
C ASP A 104 4.16 -7.59 20.13
N THR A 105 4.91 -6.72 19.45
CA THR A 105 6.15 -6.14 19.97
C THR A 105 5.87 -4.70 20.40
N VAL A 106 5.91 -4.43 21.70
CA VAL A 106 5.72 -3.08 22.25
C VAL A 106 6.95 -2.23 22.01
N VAL A 107 6.81 -1.17 21.21
CA VAL A 107 7.84 -0.15 20.97
C VAL A 107 7.53 1.10 21.81
N ARG A 108 8.57 1.74 22.37
CA ARG A 108 8.47 2.96 23.21
C ARG A 108 9.19 4.13 22.54
N ARG A 109 8.44 5.11 22.03
CA ARG A 109 8.96 6.37 21.43
C ARG A 109 8.04 7.54 21.78
N GLY A 110 8.13 8.03 23.02
CA GLY A 110 7.19 9.02 23.58
C GLY A 110 5.86 8.41 24.01
N TYR A 111 5.34 7.46 23.22
CA TYR A 111 4.22 6.58 23.56
C TYR A 111 4.68 5.12 23.54
N ALA A 112 3.99 4.25 24.29
CA ALA A 112 4.16 2.80 24.20
C ALA A 112 3.04 2.23 23.32
N SER A 113 3.39 1.54 22.24
CA SER A 113 2.41 0.92 21.35
C SER A 113 2.97 -0.36 20.74
N ALA A 114 2.11 -1.36 20.57
CA ALA A 114 2.40 -2.59 19.84
C ALA A 114 1.84 -2.55 18.41
N ALA A 115 1.50 -1.36 17.90
CA ALA A 115 0.93 -1.24 16.56
C ALA A 115 1.89 -1.75 15.48
N ALA A 116 1.38 -2.52 14.52
CA ALA A 116 2.19 -3.09 13.45
C ALA A 116 1.43 -3.25 12.13
N GLY A 117 2.21 -3.42 11.07
CA GLY A 117 1.72 -3.65 9.73
C GLY A 117 1.26 -2.39 9.02
N ALA A 118 0.75 -2.58 7.80
CA ALA A 118 0.35 -1.51 6.88
C ALA A 118 -0.75 -0.62 7.48
N TYR A 119 -1.59 -1.19 8.33
CA TYR A 119 -2.72 -0.50 8.94
C TYR A 119 -2.55 -0.27 10.45
N GLN A 120 -1.32 -0.45 10.96
CA GLN A 120 -0.95 -0.22 12.36
C GLN A 120 -1.93 -0.88 13.35
N PHE A 121 -2.28 -2.15 13.11
CA PHE A 121 -3.15 -2.91 14.00
C PHE A 121 -2.54 -3.03 15.38
N LEU A 122 -3.36 -2.89 16.42
CA LEU A 122 -3.00 -3.32 17.77
C LEU A 122 -3.24 -4.84 17.88
N PRO A 123 -2.54 -5.55 18.79
CA PRO A 123 -2.74 -6.99 18.98
C PRO A 123 -4.22 -7.36 19.16
N THR A 124 -4.93 -6.60 19.98
CA THR A 124 -6.34 -6.86 20.29
C THR A 124 -7.29 -6.60 19.12
N THR A 125 -7.01 -5.60 18.26
CA THR A 125 -7.84 -5.34 17.07
C THR A 125 -7.54 -6.35 15.98
N TRP A 126 -6.28 -6.74 15.82
CA TRP A 126 -5.85 -7.83 14.95
C TRP A 126 -6.53 -9.15 15.33
N ASP A 127 -6.40 -9.59 16.59
CA ASP A 127 -6.92 -10.89 17.02
C ASP A 127 -8.43 -11.02 16.77
N ARG A 128 -9.19 -9.97 17.07
CA ARG A 128 -10.64 -9.92 16.81
C ARG A 128 -10.96 -10.05 15.33
N ALA A 129 -10.23 -9.33 14.46
CA ALA A 129 -10.45 -9.39 13.02
C ALA A 129 -10.01 -10.75 12.44
N ALA A 130 -8.86 -11.25 12.87
CA ALA A 130 -8.32 -12.53 12.45
C ALA A 130 -9.22 -13.69 12.84
N GLU A 131 -9.71 -13.73 14.08
CA GLU A 131 -10.68 -14.72 14.54
C GLU A 131 -11.96 -14.67 13.71
N ARG A 132 -12.53 -13.46 13.55
CA ARG A 132 -13.79 -13.26 12.82
C ARG A 132 -13.73 -13.69 11.36
N LEU A 133 -12.57 -13.53 10.72
CA LEU A 133 -12.36 -13.82 9.30
C LEU A 133 -11.65 -15.15 9.05
N GLY A 134 -11.18 -15.84 10.09
CA GLY A 134 -10.38 -17.05 9.98
C GLY A 134 -8.99 -16.83 9.38
N LEU A 135 -8.39 -15.65 9.57
CA LEU A 135 -7.05 -15.33 9.07
C LEU A 135 -5.99 -16.14 9.83
N ARG A 136 -5.04 -16.72 9.10
CA ARG A 136 -4.02 -17.63 9.66
C ARG A 136 -2.61 -17.05 9.69
N ASP A 137 -2.42 -15.88 9.10
CA ASP A 137 -1.17 -15.17 9.03
C ASP A 137 -1.41 -13.66 9.14
N PHE A 138 -0.32 -12.89 9.24
CA PHE A 138 -0.31 -11.43 9.23
C PHE A 138 0.29 -10.90 7.92
N GLY A 139 0.14 -11.63 6.81
CA GLY A 139 0.63 -11.23 5.49
C GLY A 139 -0.18 -10.09 4.86
N PRO A 140 0.27 -9.55 3.71
CA PRO A 140 -0.39 -8.41 3.05
C PRO A 140 -1.89 -8.62 2.79
N ALA A 141 -2.26 -9.77 2.22
CA ALA A 141 -3.65 -10.11 1.93
C ALA A 141 -4.52 -10.15 3.19
N SER A 142 -4.02 -10.77 4.27
CA SER A 142 -4.74 -10.88 5.55
C SER A 142 -4.90 -9.51 6.21
N GLN A 143 -3.87 -8.66 6.17
CA GLN A 143 -3.95 -7.29 6.67
C GLN A 143 -4.98 -6.45 5.90
N ASP A 144 -5.03 -6.58 4.56
CA ASP A 144 -6.04 -5.89 3.74
C ASP A 144 -7.47 -6.29 4.10
N GLN A 145 -7.72 -7.60 4.27
CA GLN A 145 -9.03 -8.12 4.64
C GLN A 145 -9.44 -7.66 6.03
N ALA A 146 -8.52 -7.69 7.00
CA ALA A 146 -8.75 -7.16 8.34
C ALA A 146 -9.05 -5.66 8.32
N ALA A 147 -8.36 -4.87 7.50
CA ALA A 147 -8.61 -3.43 7.39
C ALA A 147 -10.01 -3.15 6.79
N LEU A 148 -10.39 -3.85 5.72
CA LEU A 148 -11.74 -3.75 5.16
C LEU A 148 -12.83 -4.22 6.14
N HIS A 149 -12.53 -5.20 6.98
CA HIS A 149 -13.41 -5.61 8.06
C HIS A 149 -13.63 -4.50 9.08
N LEU A 150 -12.57 -3.83 9.53
CA LEU A 150 -12.69 -2.70 10.45
C LEU A 150 -13.45 -1.53 9.83
N ILE A 151 -13.19 -1.20 8.55
CA ILE A 151 -13.95 -0.19 7.80
C ILE A 151 -15.45 -0.54 7.78
N GLN A 152 -15.80 -1.81 7.61
CA GLN A 152 -17.18 -2.27 7.70
C GLN A 152 -17.75 -2.16 9.11
N GLN A 153 -17.00 -2.55 10.15
CA GLN A 153 -17.44 -2.44 11.56
C GLN A 153 -17.69 -0.98 11.97
N ARG A 154 -16.94 -0.03 11.40
CA ARG A 154 -17.17 1.41 11.58
C ARG A 154 -18.36 1.95 10.76
N GLY A 155 -19.06 1.09 10.02
CA GLY A 155 -20.20 1.47 9.18
C GLY A 155 -19.82 2.36 7.99
N ALA A 156 -18.53 2.36 7.61
CA ALA A 156 -18.00 3.25 6.58
C ALA A 156 -17.96 2.60 5.20
N LEU A 157 -17.82 1.27 5.12
CA LEU A 157 -17.56 0.57 3.84
C LEU A 157 -18.66 0.85 2.79
N ARG A 158 -19.93 0.64 3.15
CA ARG A 158 -21.06 0.92 2.24
C ARG A 158 -21.17 2.40 1.87
N SER A 159 -20.84 3.31 2.78
CA SER A 159 -20.87 4.75 2.49
C SER A 159 -19.77 5.09 1.48
N PHE A 160 -18.57 4.59 1.73
CA PHE A 160 -17.42 4.73 0.85
C PHE A 160 -17.69 4.14 -0.54
N ASP A 161 -18.21 2.92 -0.63
CA ASP A 161 -18.49 2.28 -1.94
C ASP A 161 -19.48 3.09 -2.80
N ARG A 162 -20.34 3.91 -2.19
CA ARG A 162 -21.33 4.73 -2.89
C ARG A 162 -20.85 6.15 -3.19
N GLN A 163 -20.03 6.72 -2.30
CA GLN A 163 -19.74 8.16 -2.28
C GLN A 163 -18.24 8.47 -2.47
N GLY A 164 -17.37 7.46 -2.45
CA GLY A 164 -15.93 7.62 -2.41
C GLY A 164 -15.42 8.10 -1.05
N LEU A 165 -14.22 8.66 -1.04
CA LEU A 165 -13.61 9.24 0.16
C LEU A 165 -14.26 10.61 0.43
N THR A 166 -15.06 10.70 1.50
CA THR A 166 -15.68 11.95 1.94
C THR A 166 -15.22 12.31 3.36
N PRO A 167 -15.41 13.57 3.81
CA PRO A 167 -15.16 13.95 5.20
C PRO A 167 -15.90 13.08 6.22
N GLU A 168 -17.12 12.64 5.92
CA GLU A 168 -17.91 11.77 6.78
C GLU A 168 -17.35 10.35 6.82
N VAL A 169 -16.86 9.83 5.70
CA VAL A 169 -16.15 8.54 5.66
C VAL A 169 -14.89 8.64 6.52
N LEU A 170 -14.04 9.64 6.31
CA LEU A 170 -12.83 9.86 7.11
C LEU A 170 -13.14 9.96 8.61
N ALA A 171 -14.15 10.75 8.97
CA ALA A 171 -14.53 10.92 10.37
C ALA A 171 -15.07 9.63 11.01
N ARG A 172 -15.76 8.77 10.26
CA ARG A 172 -16.19 7.44 10.75
C ARG A 172 -15.00 6.51 11.00
N LEU A 173 -13.91 6.68 10.26
CA LEU A 173 -12.70 5.87 10.39
C LEU A 173 -11.71 6.41 11.44
N ALA A 174 -11.81 7.68 11.83
CA ALA A 174 -10.92 8.32 12.81
C ALA A 174 -10.81 7.60 14.18
N PRO A 175 -11.87 6.94 14.72
CA PRO A 175 -11.75 6.14 15.94
C PRO A 175 -11.05 4.79 15.75
N GLU A 176 -10.60 4.45 14.54
CA GLU A 176 -9.81 3.23 14.25
C GLU A 176 -8.36 3.60 13.93
N TRP A 177 -8.15 4.64 13.13
CA TRP A 177 -6.83 5.11 12.72
C TRP A 177 -6.60 6.53 13.21
N ALA A 178 -5.68 6.68 14.17
CA ALA A 178 -5.42 7.94 14.86
C ALA A 178 -4.97 9.08 13.94
N SER A 179 -4.35 8.73 12.82
CA SER A 179 -3.89 9.68 11.81
C SER A 179 -5.02 10.28 10.97
N LEU A 180 -6.24 9.73 11.04
CA LEU A 180 -7.39 10.20 10.27
C LEU A 180 -8.18 11.30 11.02
N PRO A 181 -8.66 12.34 10.31
CA PRO A 181 -9.36 13.45 10.93
C PRO A 181 -10.83 13.15 11.21
N THR A 182 -11.30 13.60 12.38
CA THR A 182 -12.74 13.76 12.71
C THR A 182 -13.41 14.82 11.84
N LEU A 183 -14.72 15.06 12.00
CA LEU A 183 -15.45 16.16 11.34
C LEU A 183 -14.98 17.57 11.73
N ALA A 184 -14.27 17.73 12.85
CA ALA A 184 -13.61 18.99 13.21
C ALA A 184 -12.24 19.17 12.51
N GLY A 185 -11.69 18.11 11.92
CA GLY A 185 -10.35 18.12 11.33
C GLY A 185 -9.25 17.72 12.33
N GLU A 186 -9.66 17.32 13.53
CA GLU A 186 -8.79 16.97 14.66
C GLU A 186 -8.65 15.45 14.80
N SER A 187 -7.60 14.99 15.48
CA SER A 187 -7.44 13.57 15.84
C SER A 187 -8.44 13.16 16.91
N HIS A 188 -8.98 11.94 16.80
CA HIS A 188 -9.81 11.34 17.84
C HIS A 188 -9.07 11.16 19.19
N TYR A 189 -7.74 10.94 19.14
CA TYR A 189 -6.90 10.64 20.31
C TYR A 189 -5.96 11.79 20.74
N GLY A 190 -6.14 13.01 20.22
CA GLY A 190 -5.19 14.11 20.46
C GLY A 190 -3.77 13.90 19.90
N GLN A 191 -3.60 12.96 18.96
CA GLN A 191 -2.34 12.67 18.27
C GLN A 191 -2.20 13.49 16.98
N PRO A 192 -1.02 13.53 16.33
CA PRO A 192 -0.87 14.16 15.02
C PRO A 192 -1.84 13.56 14.00
N VAL A 193 -2.52 14.44 13.25
CA VAL A 193 -3.56 14.07 12.28
C VAL A 193 -3.20 14.57 10.89
N LYS A 194 -3.60 13.82 9.85
CA LYS A 194 -3.44 14.25 8.46
C LYS A 194 -4.55 15.21 8.05
N CYS A 195 -4.19 16.19 7.21
CA CYS A 195 -5.15 17.12 6.64
C CYS A 195 -6.08 16.39 5.64
N ARG A 196 -7.39 16.66 5.68
CA ARG A 196 -8.37 16.05 4.75
C ARG A 196 -8.01 16.27 3.29
N THR A 197 -7.62 17.49 2.93
CA THR A 197 -7.27 17.84 1.55
C THR A 197 -6.04 17.06 1.07
N GLU A 198 -5.09 16.78 1.96
CA GLU A 198 -3.92 15.95 1.67
C GLU A 198 -4.34 14.50 1.39
N LEU A 199 -5.17 13.92 2.25
CA LEU A 199 -5.69 12.56 2.10
C LEU A 199 -6.53 12.41 0.83
N GLN A 200 -7.39 13.38 0.52
CA GLN A 200 -8.20 13.39 -0.68
C GLN A 200 -7.33 13.39 -1.94
N ARG A 201 -6.33 14.28 -2.01
CA ARG A 201 -5.39 14.34 -3.13
C ARG A 201 -4.59 13.05 -3.29
N PHE A 202 -4.21 12.42 -2.18
CA PHE A 202 -3.53 11.12 -2.23
C PHE A 202 -4.46 10.04 -2.80
N TYR A 203 -5.68 9.94 -2.28
CA TYR A 203 -6.69 8.98 -2.72
C TYR A 203 -6.99 9.09 -4.22
N GLU A 204 -7.19 10.31 -4.73
CA GLU A 204 -7.53 10.53 -6.14
C GLU A 204 -6.41 10.05 -7.07
N ARG A 205 -5.16 10.42 -6.79
CA ARG A 205 -3.99 9.95 -7.56
C ARG A 205 -3.87 8.44 -7.52
N GLU A 206 -4.08 7.85 -6.35
CA GLU A 206 -3.97 6.42 -6.16
C GLU A 206 -5.10 5.66 -6.88
N LEU A 207 -6.33 6.18 -6.83
CA LEU A 207 -7.47 5.63 -7.55
C LEU A 207 -7.23 5.60 -9.06
N GLU A 208 -6.73 6.70 -9.62
CA GLU A 208 -6.35 6.74 -11.04
C GLU A 208 -5.29 5.70 -11.37
N ARG A 209 -4.28 5.54 -10.50
CA ARG A 209 -3.24 4.52 -10.66
C ARG A 209 -3.84 3.12 -10.68
N GLN A 210 -4.70 2.79 -9.72
CA GLN A 210 -5.33 1.47 -9.62
C GLN A 210 -6.25 1.17 -10.80
N ARG A 211 -7.00 2.16 -11.28
CA ARG A 211 -7.83 2.03 -12.48
C ARG A 211 -6.99 1.74 -13.72
N ARG A 212 -5.85 2.42 -13.90
CA ARG A 212 -4.92 2.13 -15.02
C ARG A 212 -4.37 0.71 -14.94
N LEU A 213 -4.01 0.23 -13.75
CA LEU A 213 -3.51 -1.14 -13.55
C LEU A 213 -4.55 -2.22 -13.81
N THR A 214 -5.83 -1.92 -13.60
CA THR A 214 -6.92 -2.90 -13.81
C THR A 214 -7.42 -2.91 -15.26
N SER A 215 -7.22 -1.81 -16.00
CA SER A 215 -7.59 -1.67 -17.41
C SER A 215 -6.52 -2.14 -18.40
N ALA A 216 -5.31 -2.46 -17.92
CA ALA A 216 -4.20 -2.98 -18.72
C ALA A 216 -4.20 -4.52 -18.71
#